data_AF-A0A371E5E9-F1
#
_entry.id   AF-A0A371E5E9-F1
#
_cell.length_a   1.000
_cell.length_b   1.000
_cell.length_c   1.000
_cell.angle_alpha   90.00
_cell.angle_beta   90.00
_cell.angle_gamma   90.00
#
_symmetry.space_group_name_H-M   'P 1'
#
loop_
_entity.id
_entity.type
_entity.pdbx_description
1 polymer ?
#
loop_
_entity_poly.entity_id
_entity_poly.type
_entity_poly.pdbx_seq_one_letter_code
_entity_poly.pdbx_strand_id
1 'polypeptide(L)'
;SDLEPRLADFGTAKLLSSDTSTWTSVAGSYGYMAPELAQTMRVSIKCDVYSFGVVTLEIMMGKHPGELLGTLSSNTCLWSTEEAQVLLKDVLDQRLPPPRGRLAKAVVLTVSIALACTRATPESRPVMRAVAQELSSTTTTQACFSEPFGMITISKLAGFHK
;
A
#
# COMPACT_ATOMS: atom_id res chain seq x y z
N SER A 1 -2.98 18.08 21.46
CA SER A 1 -2.50 16.82 20.85
C SER A 1 -2.47 17.06 19.36
N ASP A 2 -1.31 17.17 18.75
CA ASP A 2 -1.15 17.68 17.37
C ASP A 2 -1.37 16.61 16.28
N LEU A 3 -2.28 15.66 16.53
CA LEU A 3 -2.57 14.51 15.64
C LEU A 3 -1.33 13.72 15.19
N GLU A 4 -0.32 13.62 16.06
CA GLU A 4 0.90 12.86 15.80
C GLU A 4 0.64 11.34 15.84
N PRO A 5 0.98 10.60 14.77
CA PRO A 5 0.80 9.14 14.75
C PRO A 5 1.81 8.45 15.68
N ARG A 6 1.33 7.47 16.46
CA ARG A 6 2.14 6.61 17.34
C ARG A 6 1.74 5.16 17.14
N LEU A 7 2.73 4.29 16.93
CA LEU A 7 2.51 2.85 16.85
C LEU A 7 2.35 2.27 18.27
N ALA A 8 1.35 1.41 18.44
CA ALA A 8 1.02 0.77 19.71
C ALA A 8 0.66 -0.70 19.48
N ASP A 9 0.34 -1.41 20.58
CA ASP A 9 -0.02 -2.83 20.60
C ASP A 9 1.06 -3.76 20.02
N PHE A 10 2.07 -4.04 20.84
CA PHE A 10 3.15 -4.96 20.52
C PHE A 10 2.88 -6.39 21.04
N GLY A 11 1.62 -6.74 21.39
CA GLY A 11 1.27 -8.04 21.98
C GLY A 11 1.56 -9.23 21.08
N THR A 12 1.64 -9.02 19.76
CA THR A 12 1.97 -10.03 18.75
C THR A 12 3.33 -9.79 18.08
N ALA A 13 4.11 -8.81 18.56
CA ALA A 13 5.41 -8.49 17.98
C ALA A 13 6.40 -9.64 18.18
N LYS A 14 7.30 -9.84 17.20
CA LYS A 14 8.32 -10.87 17.25
C LYS A 14 9.71 -10.31 16.99
N LEU A 15 10.67 -10.75 17.79
CA LEU A 15 12.08 -10.55 17.49
C LEU A 15 12.54 -11.62 16.50
N LEU A 16 12.95 -11.19 15.31
CA LEU A 16 13.54 -12.07 14.31
C LEU A 16 15.06 -12.14 14.54
N SER A 17 15.59 -13.33 14.78
CA SER A 17 17.03 -13.63 14.82
C SER A 17 17.35 -14.72 13.81
N SER A 18 18.61 -14.84 13.38
CA SER A 18 19.05 -15.89 12.44
C SER A 18 18.71 -17.30 12.95
N ASP A 19 18.63 -17.45 14.26
CA ASP A 19 18.51 -18.74 14.94
C ASP A 19 17.05 -19.07 15.31
N THR A 20 16.11 -18.14 15.07
CA THR A 20 14.68 -18.32 15.39
C THR A 20 13.91 -18.83 14.18
N SER A 21 12.96 -19.74 14.40
CA SER A 21 12.07 -20.18 13.33
C SER A 21 11.24 -18.99 12.82
N THR A 22 11.16 -18.86 11.50
CA THR A 22 10.34 -17.83 10.84
C THR A 22 8.85 -18.17 10.86
N TRP A 23 8.43 -19.21 11.58
CA TRP A 23 7.07 -19.73 11.60
C TRP A 23 6.37 -19.33 12.91
N THR A 24 5.08 -19.00 12.84
CA THR A 24 4.27 -18.60 14.00
C THR A 24 2.95 -19.35 14.05
N SER A 25 2.29 -19.39 15.21
CA SER A 25 0.83 -19.52 15.21
C SER A 25 0.21 -18.30 14.52
N VAL A 26 -0.83 -18.50 13.71
CA VAL A 26 -1.53 -17.39 13.03
C VAL A 26 -1.96 -16.36 14.07
N ALA A 27 -1.39 -15.16 13.95
CA ALA A 27 -1.73 -14.00 14.77
C ALA A 27 -1.66 -12.77 13.87
N GLY A 28 -2.73 -11.97 13.87
CA GLY A 28 -2.85 -10.79 13.04
C GLY A 28 -4.31 -10.41 12.81
N SER A 29 -4.53 -9.15 12.43
CA SER A 29 -5.87 -8.64 12.15
C SER A 29 -6.28 -8.99 10.72
N TYR A 30 -7.45 -9.63 10.58
CA TYR A 30 -8.01 -9.95 9.27
C TYR A 30 -8.14 -8.68 8.41
N GLY A 31 -7.78 -8.77 7.12
CA GLY A 31 -7.73 -7.63 6.19
C GLY A 31 -6.37 -6.92 6.14
N TYR A 32 -5.54 -7.03 7.18
CA TYR A 32 -4.20 -6.41 7.25
C TYR A 32 -3.07 -7.42 7.12
N MET A 33 -3.34 -8.71 7.36
CA MET A 33 -2.33 -9.76 7.24
C MET A 33 -1.81 -9.91 5.81
N ALA A 34 -0.49 -9.96 5.67
CA ALA A 34 0.15 -10.31 4.41
C ALA A 34 -0.25 -11.73 3.96
N PRO A 35 -0.42 -11.98 2.65
CA PRO A 35 -0.90 -13.26 2.14
C PRO A 35 -0.03 -14.45 2.54
N GLU A 36 1.29 -14.27 2.59
CA GLU A 36 2.22 -15.31 3.03
C GLU A 36 2.07 -15.65 4.52
N LEU A 37 1.74 -14.68 5.36
CA LEU A 37 1.50 -14.90 6.79
C LEU A 37 0.19 -15.66 7.00
N ALA A 38 -0.84 -15.31 6.23
CA ALA A 38 -2.13 -15.99 6.28
C ALA A 38 -2.08 -17.43 5.77
N GLN A 39 -1.27 -17.70 4.72
CA GLN A 39 -1.20 -19.02 4.07
C GLN A 39 -0.17 -19.95 4.70
N THR A 40 1.02 -19.44 4.98
CA THR A 40 2.16 -20.25 5.41
C THR A 40 2.52 -20.00 6.87
N MET A 41 1.96 -19.00 7.54
CA MET A 41 2.41 -18.59 8.88
C MET A 41 3.90 -18.17 8.93
N ARG A 42 4.47 -17.81 7.77
CA ARG A 42 5.83 -17.29 7.67
C ARG A 42 5.83 -15.80 8.04
N VAL A 43 6.53 -15.46 9.11
CA VAL A 43 6.73 -14.08 9.58
C VAL A 43 7.98 -13.49 8.95
N SER A 44 7.88 -12.24 8.52
CA SER A 44 9.02 -11.44 8.07
C SER A 44 8.74 -9.96 8.27
N ILE A 45 9.79 -9.13 8.20
CA ILE A 45 9.64 -7.67 8.16
C ILE A 45 8.78 -7.19 6.98
N LYS A 46 8.61 -8.00 5.93
CA LYS A 46 7.77 -7.67 4.77
C LYS A 46 6.27 -7.81 5.09
N CYS A 47 5.90 -8.52 6.15
CA CYS A 47 4.50 -8.59 6.60
C CYS A 47 4.05 -7.24 7.18
N ASP A 48 4.94 -6.56 7.90
CA ASP A 48 4.69 -5.20 8.41
C ASP A 48 4.59 -4.19 7.27
N VAL A 49 5.42 -4.32 6.23
CA VAL A 49 5.35 -3.49 5.01
C VAL A 49 3.97 -3.64 4.34
N TYR A 50 3.47 -4.86 4.21
CA TYR A 50 2.14 -5.10 3.64
C TYR A 50 1.05 -4.42 4.48
N SER A 51 1.07 -4.65 5.79
CA SER A 51 0.09 -4.07 6.73
C SER A 51 0.11 -2.55 6.68
N PHE A 52 1.29 -1.94 6.59
CA PHE A 52 1.46 -0.50 6.39
C PHE A 52 0.83 -0.02 5.06
N GLY A 53 1.01 -0.77 3.98
CA GLY A 53 0.37 -0.49 2.68
C GLY A 53 -1.15 -0.48 2.77
N VAL A 54 -1.74 -1.46 3.47
CA VAL A 54 -3.19 -1.53 3.71
C VAL A 54 -3.67 -0.31 4.48
N VAL A 55 -3.02 0.05 5.60
CA VAL A 55 -3.37 1.24 6.40
C VAL A 55 -3.23 2.52 5.58
N THR A 56 -2.18 2.63 4.76
CA THR A 56 -1.97 3.82 3.92
C THR A 56 -3.08 3.97 2.89
N LEU A 57 -3.49 2.87 2.22
CA LEU A 57 -4.64 2.89 1.31
C LEU A 57 -5.94 3.21 2.05
N GLU A 58 -6.16 2.64 3.22
CA GLU A 58 -7.33 2.91 4.06
C GLU A 58 -7.47 4.41 4.37
N ILE A 59 -6.36 5.08 4.70
CA ILE A 59 -6.32 6.53 4.93
C ILE A 59 -6.67 7.30 3.64
N MET A 60 -6.09 6.91 2.50
CA MET A 60 -6.33 7.60 1.22
C MET A 60 -7.77 7.42 0.70
N MET A 61 -8.38 6.26 0.99
CA MET A 61 -9.71 5.88 0.53
C MET A 61 -10.83 6.28 1.51
N GLY A 62 -10.49 6.53 2.77
CA GLY A 62 -11.47 6.76 3.85
C GLY A 62 -12.27 5.51 4.23
N LYS A 63 -11.88 4.33 3.73
CA LYS A 63 -12.49 3.02 3.96
C LYS A 63 -11.48 1.90 3.73
N HIS A 64 -11.73 0.73 4.31
CA HIS A 64 -10.86 -0.44 4.17
C HIS A 64 -10.66 -0.85 2.69
N PRO A 65 -9.42 -1.09 2.21
CA PRO A 65 -9.11 -1.29 0.78
C PRO A 65 -9.34 -2.72 0.27
N GLY A 66 -9.99 -3.58 1.06
CA GLY A 66 -10.11 -5.02 0.78
C GLY A 66 -10.73 -5.36 -0.58
N GLU A 67 -11.75 -4.62 -1.01
CA GLU A 67 -12.37 -4.79 -2.33
C GLU A 67 -11.37 -4.49 -3.46
N LEU A 68 -10.67 -3.36 -3.36
CA LEU A 68 -9.66 -2.94 -4.33
C LEU A 68 -8.53 -3.97 -4.43
N LEU A 69 -7.99 -4.40 -3.29
CA LEU A 69 -6.90 -5.39 -3.25
C LEU A 69 -7.36 -6.76 -3.76
N GLY A 70 -8.61 -7.15 -3.48
CA GLY A 70 -9.22 -8.37 -4.02
C GLY A 70 -9.30 -8.34 -5.55
N THR A 71 -9.76 -7.23 -6.12
CA THR A 71 -9.77 -7.02 -7.57
C THR A 71 -8.35 -7.11 -8.12
N LEU A 72 -7.39 -6.36 -7.57
CA LEU A 72 -6.00 -6.35 -8.04
C LEU A 72 -5.30 -7.71 -7.93
N SER A 73 -5.61 -8.51 -6.91
CA SER A 73 -5.06 -9.86 -6.75
C SER A 73 -5.64 -10.86 -7.73
N SER A 74 -6.89 -10.67 -8.17
CA SER A 74 -7.58 -11.56 -9.12
C SER A 74 -7.16 -11.28 -10.58
N ASN A 75 -6.41 -10.20 -10.80
CA ASN A 75 -6.15 -9.59 -12.10
C ASN A 75 -4.95 -10.14 -12.87
N THR A 76 -4.51 -11.38 -12.62
CA THR A 76 -3.76 -12.13 -13.65
C THR A 76 -4.53 -12.28 -14.97
N CYS A 77 -5.83 -11.91 -15.01
CA CYS A 77 -6.67 -11.91 -16.21
C CYS A 77 -7.04 -10.50 -16.75
N LEU A 78 -6.62 -9.39 -16.14
CA LEU A 78 -6.99 -8.03 -16.59
C LEU A 78 -6.01 -7.39 -17.58
N TRP A 79 -4.98 -8.11 -18.03
CA TRP A 79 -4.17 -7.69 -19.18
C TRP A 79 -4.88 -7.83 -20.53
N SER A 80 -6.16 -8.23 -20.55
CA SER A 80 -6.86 -8.64 -21.76
C SER A 80 -8.25 -8.03 -21.98
N THR A 81 -8.69 -7.03 -21.20
CA THR A 81 -9.96 -6.34 -21.52
C THR A 81 -9.94 -4.88 -21.10
N GLU A 82 -10.17 -3.99 -22.06
CA GLU A 82 -10.06 -2.52 -21.92
C GLU A 82 -11.15 -1.88 -21.04
N GLU A 83 -11.99 -2.65 -20.37
CA GLU A 83 -13.34 -2.19 -19.97
C GLU A 83 -13.55 -1.90 -18.48
N ALA A 84 -12.53 -2.01 -17.62
CA ALA A 84 -12.68 -1.61 -16.21
C ALA A 84 -11.37 -1.11 -15.58
N GLN A 85 -10.78 -0.06 -16.14
CA GLN A 85 -9.66 0.62 -15.49
C GLN A 85 -10.18 1.49 -14.34
N VAL A 86 -10.01 1.02 -13.10
CA VAL A 86 -10.37 1.79 -11.89
C VAL A 86 -9.55 3.07 -11.84
N LEU A 87 -10.21 4.23 -11.87
CA LEU A 87 -9.56 5.53 -11.79
C LEU A 87 -9.19 5.84 -10.34
N LEU A 88 -8.01 6.44 -10.14
CA LEU A 88 -7.53 6.87 -8.83
C LEU A 88 -8.54 7.77 -8.13
N LYS A 89 -9.10 8.75 -8.86
CA LYS A 89 -10.06 9.71 -8.32
C LYS A 89 -11.32 9.07 -7.73
N ASP A 90 -11.72 7.89 -8.21
CA ASP A 90 -12.94 7.20 -7.79
C ASP A 90 -12.69 6.31 -6.55
N VAL A 91 -11.41 6.05 -6.26
CA VAL A 91 -10.96 5.24 -5.13
C VAL A 91 -10.71 6.09 -3.88
N LEU A 92 -10.29 7.34 -4.05
CA LEU A 92 -10.00 8.26 -2.95
C LEU A 92 -11.24 8.62 -2.14
N ASP A 93 -11.02 9.11 -0.92
CA ASP A 93 -12.10 9.56 -0.03
C ASP A 93 -12.90 10.72 -0.66
N GLN A 94 -14.14 10.42 -1.07
CA GLN A 94 -15.04 11.37 -1.73
C GLN A 94 -15.60 12.44 -0.78
N ARG A 95 -15.34 12.35 0.53
CA ARG A 95 -15.69 13.40 1.49
C ARG A 95 -14.74 14.60 1.40
N LEU A 96 -13.57 14.42 0.79
CA LEU A 96 -12.56 15.44 0.62
C LEU A 96 -12.64 16.07 -0.79
N PRO A 97 -12.30 17.36 -0.94
CA PRO A 97 -12.21 17.97 -2.26
C PRO A 97 -11.09 17.31 -3.08
N PRO A 98 -11.23 17.23 -4.42
CA PRO A 98 -10.19 16.67 -5.28
C PRO A 98 -8.84 17.37 -5.06
N PRO A 99 -7.74 16.61 -4.89
CA PRO A 99 -6.44 17.19 -4.64
C PRO A 99 -5.94 17.96 -5.88
N ARG A 100 -5.20 19.05 -5.67
CA ARG A 100 -4.69 19.92 -6.73
C ARG A 100 -3.20 20.20 -6.57
N GLY A 101 -2.53 20.54 -7.67
CA GLY A 101 -1.13 20.98 -7.68
C GLY A 101 -0.18 19.98 -7.01
N ARG A 102 0.58 20.42 -6.01
CA ARG A 102 1.52 19.57 -5.26
C ARG A 102 0.83 18.45 -4.48
N LEU A 103 -0.38 18.70 -3.94
CA LEU A 103 -1.11 17.69 -3.18
C LEU A 103 -1.54 16.52 -4.08
N ALA A 104 -1.96 16.79 -5.32
CA ALA A 104 -2.30 15.73 -6.27
C ALA A 104 -1.12 14.80 -6.53
N LYS A 105 0.08 15.36 -6.70
CA LYS A 105 1.32 14.59 -6.88
C LYS A 105 1.66 13.76 -5.65
N ALA A 106 1.51 14.34 -4.46
CA ALA A 106 1.74 13.63 -3.20
C ALA A 106 0.77 12.46 -3.02
N VAL A 107 -0.51 12.65 -3.35
CA VAL A 107 -1.53 11.59 -3.33
C VAL A 107 -1.17 10.46 -4.30
N VAL A 108 -0.82 10.80 -5.55
CA VAL A 108 -0.42 9.79 -6.55
C VAL A 108 0.76 8.96 -6.05
N LEU A 109 1.83 9.62 -5.58
CA LEU A 109 3.01 8.92 -5.06
C LEU A 109 2.67 8.05 -3.84
N THR A 110 1.91 8.59 -2.89
CA THR A 110 1.53 7.87 -1.67
C THR A 110 0.75 6.60 -2.01
N VAL A 111 -0.19 6.69 -2.95
CA VAL A 111 -0.96 5.53 -3.42
C VAL A 111 -0.06 4.56 -4.19
N SER A 112 0.86 5.02 -5.04
CA SER A 112 1.84 4.16 -5.72
C SER A 112 2.69 3.36 -4.73
N ILE A 113 3.24 4.02 -3.70
CA ILE A 113 4.05 3.38 -2.67
C ILE A 113 3.20 2.37 -1.89
N ALA A 114 1.97 2.73 -1.53
CA ALA A 114 1.08 1.84 -0.81
C ALA A 114 0.74 0.58 -1.63
N LEU A 115 0.46 0.71 -2.93
CA LEU A 115 0.25 -0.41 -3.85
C LEU A 115 1.49 -1.30 -3.98
N ALA A 116 2.69 -0.71 -4.00
CA ALA A 116 3.95 -1.45 -4.00
C ALA A 116 4.16 -2.22 -2.69
N CYS A 117 3.75 -1.66 -1.55
CA CYS A 117 3.78 -2.30 -0.25
C CYS A 117 2.80 -3.49 -0.18
N THR A 118 1.64 -3.42 -0.83
CA THR A 118 0.62 -4.49 -0.82
C THR A 118 0.81 -5.57 -1.89
N ARG A 119 1.99 -5.69 -2.52
CA ARG A 119 2.26 -6.74 -3.51
C ARG A 119 2.20 -8.14 -2.86
N ALA A 120 1.67 -9.12 -3.59
CA ALA A 120 1.55 -10.49 -3.09
C ALA A 120 2.91 -11.11 -2.75
N THR A 121 3.91 -10.93 -3.62
CA THR A 121 5.27 -11.45 -3.43
C THR A 121 6.06 -10.56 -2.44
N PRO A 122 6.49 -11.07 -1.27
CA PRO A 122 7.17 -10.27 -0.24
C PRO A 122 8.46 -9.58 -0.71
N GLU A 123 9.21 -10.22 -1.59
CA GLU A 123 10.48 -9.74 -2.13
C GLU A 123 10.28 -8.52 -3.02
N SER A 124 9.11 -8.42 -3.68
CA SER A 124 8.74 -7.31 -4.55
C SER A 124 8.28 -6.04 -3.82
N ARG A 125 8.09 -6.11 -2.50
CA ARG A 125 7.73 -4.98 -1.64
C ARG A 125 8.97 -4.15 -1.29
N PRO A 126 8.87 -2.81 -1.21
CA PRO A 126 9.97 -1.96 -0.77
C PRO A 126 10.34 -2.23 0.70
N VAL A 127 11.51 -1.76 1.13
CA VAL A 127 11.88 -1.73 2.56
C VAL A 127 11.35 -0.46 3.21
N MET A 128 10.93 -0.52 4.48
CA MET A 128 10.32 0.64 5.17
C MET A 128 11.20 1.90 5.19
N ARG A 129 12.54 1.74 5.16
CA ARG A 129 13.46 2.88 5.01
C ARG A 129 13.24 3.63 3.68
N ALA A 130 13.11 2.90 2.58
CA ALA A 130 12.87 3.50 1.26
C ALA A 130 11.49 4.17 1.22
N VAL A 131 10.47 3.49 1.74
CA VAL A 131 9.11 4.04 1.91
C VAL A 131 9.14 5.37 2.67
N ALA A 132 9.81 5.41 3.83
CA ALA A 132 9.91 6.62 4.64
C ALA A 132 10.67 7.74 3.89
N GLN A 133 11.75 7.41 3.19
CA GLN A 133 12.52 8.38 2.41
C GLN A 133 11.70 8.96 1.26
N GLU A 134 10.97 8.14 0.51
CA GLU A 134 10.16 8.60 -0.61
C GLU A 134 8.99 9.48 -0.15
N LEU A 135 8.28 9.08 0.91
CA LEU A 135 7.20 9.87 1.50
C LEU A 135 7.69 11.19 2.10
N SER A 136 8.88 11.20 2.69
CA SER A 136 9.49 12.44 3.23
C SER A 136 10.01 13.35 2.12
N SER A 137 10.56 12.77 1.05
CA SER A 137 11.07 13.52 -0.10
C SER A 137 9.95 14.19 -0.88
N THR A 138 8.71 13.70 -0.79
CA THR A 138 7.56 14.32 -1.47
C THR A 138 7.22 15.71 -0.92
N THR A 139 7.67 16.04 0.29
CA THR A 139 7.62 17.41 0.82
C THR A 139 8.56 18.36 0.06
N THR A 140 9.55 17.83 -0.67
CA THR A 140 10.66 18.60 -1.26
C THR A 140 10.82 18.42 -2.78
N THR A 141 10.52 17.26 -3.37
CA THR A 141 10.79 16.95 -4.78
C THR A 141 9.56 16.50 -5.56
N GLN A 142 9.46 17.06 -6.75
CA GLN A 142 8.29 17.10 -7.62
C GLN A 142 8.29 15.91 -8.60
N ALA A 143 7.51 14.86 -8.32
CA ALA A 143 7.21 13.85 -9.33
C ALA A 143 6.43 14.51 -10.48
N CYS A 144 6.98 14.46 -11.70
CA CYS A 144 6.33 15.01 -12.89
C CYS A 144 5.41 13.94 -13.49
N PHE A 145 4.17 13.87 -13.03
CA PHE A 145 3.11 13.22 -13.82
C PHE A 145 2.70 14.20 -14.92
N SER A 146 2.91 13.82 -16.18
CA SER A 146 2.50 14.63 -17.34
C SER A 146 0.99 14.55 -17.61
N GLU A 147 0.32 13.57 -17.01
CA GLU A 147 -1.10 13.30 -17.24
C GLU A 147 -2.02 14.02 -16.25
N PRO A 148 -3.24 14.39 -16.69
CA PRO A 148 -4.26 14.92 -15.80
C PRO A 148 -4.62 13.92 -14.71
N PHE A 149 -4.69 14.38 -13.46
CA PHE A 149 -5.01 13.56 -12.29
C PHE A 149 -6.27 12.69 -12.46
N GLY A 150 -7.31 13.23 -13.11
CA GLY A 150 -8.57 12.53 -13.34
C GLY A 150 -8.51 11.34 -14.31
N MET A 151 -7.39 11.14 -15.01
CA MET A 151 -7.17 10.04 -15.96
C MET A 151 -6.24 8.96 -15.40
N ILE A 152 -5.67 9.16 -14.21
CA ILE A 152 -4.73 8.20 -13.60
C ILE A 152 -5.51 6.97 -13.15
N THR A 153 -5.06 5.79 -13.57
CA THR A 153 -5.64 4.49 -13.21
C THR A 153 -4.82 3.78 -12.15
N ILE A 154 -5.47 2.98 -11.30
CA ILE A 154 -4.79 2.20 -10.25
C ILE A 154 -3.81 1.18 -10.85
N SER A 155 -4.19 0.52 -11.94
CA SER A 155 -3.35 -0.46 -12.66
C SER A 155 -2.01 0.14 -13.09
N LYS A 156 -2.04 1.38 -13.58
CA LYS A 156 -0.84 2.11 -14.00
C LYS A 156 0.06 2.39 -12.80
N LEU A 157 -0.51 2.82 -11.68
CA LEU A 157 0.24 3.07 -10.44
C LEU A 157 0.87 1.80 -9.87
N ALA A 158 0.20 0.65 -10.00
CA ALA A 158 0.71 -0.64 -9.54
C ALA A 158 1.89 -1.17 -10.40
N GLY A 159 2.11 -0.65 -11.61
CA GLY A 159 3.14 -1.10 -12.55
C GLY A 159 4.49 -0.37 -12.47
N PHE A 160 4.60 0.75 -11.74
CA PHE A 160 5.72 1.69 -11.85
C PHE A 160 7.05 1.30 -11.19
N HIS A 161 7.18 0.10 -10.60
CA HIS A 161 8.43 -0.37 -10.00
C HIS A 161 8.89 -1.67 -10.66
N LYS A 162 9.61 -1.50 -11.78
CA LYS A 162 10.57 -2.44 -12.36
C LYS A 162 11.93 -1.75 -12.42
#